data_AF-A0A967GM60-F1
#
_entry.id   AF-A0A967GM60-F1
#
_cell.length_a   1.000
_cell.length_b   1.000
_cell.length_c   1.000
_cell.angle_alpha   90.00
_cell.angle_beta   90.00
_cell.angle_gamma   90.00
#
_symmetry.space_group_name_H-M   'P 1'
#
loop_
_entity.id
_entity.type
_entity.pdbx_description
1 polymer ?
#
loop_
_entity_poly.entity_id
_entity_poly.type
_entity_poly.pdbx_seq_one_letter_code
_entity_poly.pdbx_strand_id
1 'polypeptide(L)'
;MSGGAETIAARGTDLRTMAPVLAAVVLIVANLPDSPTWFVSALVGAGAIWAVDLVDAARSSAVSMQLPPVLATVLVGAIAPFGMADNTAGVVGLGLVVVFSLMAAFAWSVAVPESRDLRSVATTALAQVIVGTGIGSLVLARLSPDGRARVGLFLVVVVVSAGAWWLAGRGRRLAVLDPFAAGAIAAVLGALGAAWLWDLGILPFLFVGVVLALALIAGRGFGAMVRTGEVYLVDQPPGMLTPLDGPILAAAAFYPILQLVV
;
A
#
# COMPACT_ATOMS: atom_id res chain seq x y z
N MET A 1 -5.74 25.53 23.53
CA MET A 1 -5.04 24.96 22.37
C MET A 1 -6.09 24.26 21.52
N SER A 2 -6.68 24.96 20.54
CA SER A 2 -7.72 24.38 19.68
C SER A 2 -7.05 23.47 18.65
N GLY A 3 -7.47 22.20 18.65
CA GLY A 3 -6.98 21.16 17.74
C GLY A 3 -7.06 21.59 16.29
N GLY A 4 -5.94 21.44 15.59
CA GLY A 4 -5.77 21.73 14.16
C GLY A 4 -6.50 20.75 13.27
N ALA A 5 -7.81 20.59 13.48
CA ALA A 5 -8.69 19.99 12.48
C ALA A 5 -8.91 21.05 11.39
N GLU A 6 -7.98 21.10 10.43
CA GLU A 6 -8.22 21.87 9.21
C GLU A 6 -9.38 21.23 8.45
N THR A 7 -10.45 22.00 8.29
CA THR A 7 -11.57 21.63 7.42
C THR A 7 -11.06 21.42 6.00
N ILE A 8 -11.49 20.31 5.38
CA ILE A 8 -11.20 19.84 4.01
C ILE A 8 -11.29 20.95 2.93
N ALA A 9 -12.03 22.04 3.21
CA ALA A 9 -12.23 23.19 2.33
C ALA A 9 -11.01 24.13 2.17
N ALA A 10 -10.00 24.08 3.04
CA ALA A 10 -8.82 24.96 2.96
C ALA A 10 -7.65 24.40 2.11
N ARG A 11 -7.80 23.20 1.52
CA ARG A 11 -6.79 22.57 0.66
C ARG A 11 -6.72 23.23 -0.72
N GLY A 12 -5.99 24.35 -0.80
CA GLY A 12 -5.33 24.77 -2.03
C GLY A 12 -4.34 23.69 -2.52
N THR A 13 -3.72 23.92 -3.67
CA THR A 13 -2.72 23.07 -4.35
C THR A 13 -1.46 22.84 -3.51
N ASP A 14 -1.61 22.20 -2.36
CA ASP A 14 -0.57 21.95 -1.40
C ASP A 14 0.15 20.66 -1.77
N LEU A 15 1.48 20.66 -1.67
CA LEU A 15 2.36 19.56 -2.09
C LEU A 15 1.93 18.21 -1.47
N ARG A 16 1.35 18.29 -0.27
CA ARG A 16 0.78 17.17 0.50
C ARG A 16 -0.33 16.42 -0.24
N THR A 17 -1.16 17.13 -1.00
CA THR A 17 -2.25 16.54 -1.78
C THR A 17 -1.77 15.92 -3.09
N MET A 18 -0.63 16.38 -3.60
CA MET A 18 -0.05 15.89 -4.86
C MET A 18 0.82 14.66 -4.67
N ALA A 19 1.45 14.48 -3.50
CA ALA A 19 2.36 13.37 -3.24
C ALA A 19 1.81 11.95 -3.60
N PRO A 20 0.60 11.55 -3.17
CA PRO A 20 0.06 10.23 -3.55
C PRO A 20 -0.28 10.13 -5.05
N VAL A 21 -0.68 11.26 -5.67
CA VAL A 21 -0.96 11.31 -7.12
C VAL A 21 0.34 11.16 -7.90
N LEU A 22 1.40 11.86 -7.48
CA LEU A 22 2.72 11.74 -8.09
C LEU A 22 3.28 10.32 -7.96
N ALA A 23 3.13 9.69 -6.79
CA ALA A 23 3.51 8.29 -6.61
C ALA A 23 2.76 7.36 -7.59
N ALA A 24 1.45 7.54 -7.73
CA ALA A 24 0.66 6.77 -8.69
C ALA A 24 1.11 7.00 -10.14
N VAL A 25 1.34 8.26 -10.55
CA VAL A 25 1.82 8.61 -11.89
C VAL A 25 3.19 8.00 -12.16
N VAL A 26 4.13 8.11 -11.21
CA VAL A 26 5.47 7.53 -11.33
C VAL A 26 5.39 6.01 -11.48
N LEU A 27 4.55 5.32 -10.69
CA LEU A 27 4.37 3.88 -10.80
C LEU A 27 3.73 3.45 -12.13
N ILE A 28 2.76 4.22 -12.64
CA ILE A 28 2.13 3.98 -13.95
C ILE A 28 3.18 4.11 -15.06
N VAL A 29 3.92 5.22 -15.08
CA VAL A 29 4.96 5.48 -16.09
C VAL A 29 6.07 4.43 -16.01
N ALA A 30 6.51 4.07 -14.80
CA ALA A 30 7.54 3.07 -14.58
C ALA A 30 7.11 1.64 -14.96
N ASN A 31 5.79 1.38 -15.07
CA ASN A 31 5.26 0.10 -15.54
C ASN A 31 5.19 -0.02 -17.07
N LEU A 32 5.33 1.08 -17.81
CA LEU A 32 5.25 1.07 -19.29
C LEU A 32 6.40 0.31 -19.97
N PRO A 33 7.68 0.49 -19.56
CA PRO A 33 8.80 -0.23 -20.18
C PRO A 33 8.66 -1.75 -20.04
N ASP A 34 9.19 -2.49 -21.02
CA ASP A 34 9.18 -3.96 -20.99
C ASP A 34 10.00 -4.50 -19.83
N SER A 35 11.14 -3.87 -19.54
CA SER A 35 12.00 -4.21 -18.41
C SER A 35 11.30 -3.94 -17.07
N PRO A 36 11.30 -4.91 -16.12
CA PRO A 36 10.70 -4.73 -14.80
C PRO A 36 11.52 -3.80 -13.89
N THR A 37 12.79 -3.51 -14.23
CA THR A 37 13.71 -2.78 -13.35
C THR A 37 13.22 -1.38 -13.02
N TRP A 38 12.67 -0.66 -14.01
CA TRP A 38 12.12 0.69 -13.79
C TRP A 38 10.97 0.68 -12.79
N PHE A 39 10.04 -0.26 -12.96
CA PHE A 39 8.92 -0.43 -12.04
C PHE A 39 9.39 -0.77 -10.63
N VAL A 40 10.32 -1.72 -10.49
CA VAL A 40 10.85 -2.15 -9.18
C VAL A 40 11.57 -1.00 -8.47
N SER A 41 12.40 -0.22 -9.18
CA SER A 41 13.07 0.96 -8.61
C SER A 41 12.08 2.03 -8.16
N ALA A 42 11.06 2.33 -8.99
CA ALA A 42 10.00 3.27 -8.64
C ALA A 42 9.19 2.80 -7.42
N LEU A 43 8.90 1.50 -7.35
CA LEU A 43 8.17 0.87 -6.24
C LEU A 43 8.95 0.93 -4.93
N VAL A 44 10.26 0.65 -4.95
CA VAL A 44 11.14 0.85 -3.79
C VAL A 44 11.13 2.30 -3.34
N GLY A 45 11.21 3.25 -4.27
CA GLY A 45 11.11 4.68 -3.96
C GLY A 45 9.78 5.05 -3.30
N ALA A 46 8.67 4.61 -3.86
CA ALA A 46 7.34 4.84 -3.30
C ALA A 46 7.18 4.24 -1.89
N GLY A 47 7.65 3.00 -1.70
CA GLY A 47 7.66 2.32 -0.40
C GLY A 47 8.55 3.01 0.64
N ALA A 48 9.71 3.51 0.23
CA ALA A 48 10.63 4.23 1.11
C ALA A 48 10.04 5.58 1.57
N ILE A 49 9.47 6.37 0.66
CA ILE A 49 8.85 7.65 1.01
C ILE A 49 7.63 7.42 1.90
N TRP A 50 6.83 6.38 1.62
CA TRP A 50 5.72 6.00 2.52
C TRP A 50 6.21 5.61 3.90
N ALA A 51 7.29 4.81 4.00
CA ALA A 51 7.86 4.39 5.28
C ALA A 51 8.36 5.59 6.11
N VAL A 52 9.00 6.57 5.46
CA VAL A 52 9.41 7.82 6.10
C VAL A 52 8.19 8.57 6.64
N ASP A 53 7.18 8.80 5.79
CA ASP A 53 5.96 9.51 6.20
C ASP A 53 5.19 8.81 7.33
N LEU A 54 5.11 7.48 7.29
CA LEU A 54 4.47 6.65 8.32
C LEU A 54 5.18 6.80 9.66
N VAL A 55 6.51 6.67 9.67
CA VAL A 55 7.33 6.72 10.90
C VAL A 55 7.32 8.13 11.49
N ASP A 56 7.43 9.16 10.66
CA ASP A 56 7.36 10.56 11.11
C ASP A 56 5.99 10.87 11.72
N ALA A 57 4.90 10.42 11.08
CA ALA A 57 3.55 10.56 11.61
C ALA A 57 3.36 9.80 12.93
N ALA A 58 3.85 8.56 13.03
CA ALA A 58 3.80 7.76 14.26
C ALA A 58 4.52 8.47 15.41
N ARG A 59 5.75 8.95 15.17
CA ARG A 59 6.55 9.67 16.18
C ARG A 59 5.88 10.96 16.63
N SER A 60 5.26 11.70 15.70
CA SER A 60 4.50 12.92 16.04
C SER A 60 3.27 12.65 16.92
N SER A 61 2.74 11.43 16.88
CA SER A 61 1.59 10.98 17.67
C SER A 61 1.98 10.15 18.90
N ALA A 62 3.24 10.25 19.35
CA ALA A 62 3.79 9.50 20.47
C ALA A 62 3.75 7.95 20.32
N VAL A 63 3.66 7.45 19.09
CA VAL A 63 3.88 6.04 18.77
C VAL A 63 5.35 5.84 18.42
N SER A 64 6.09 5.10 19.25
CA SER A 64 7.49 4.76 18.97
C SER A 64 7.59 3.81 17.79
N MET A 65 8.15 4.27 16.68
CA MET A 65 8.43 3.46 15.50
C MET A 65 9.84 3.77 14.97
N GLN A 66 10.50 2.73 14.46
CA GLN A 66 11.88 2.78 14.01
C GLN A 66 11.99 2.75 12.50
N LEU A 67 12.56 3.81 11.91
CA LEU A 67 12.69 3.94 10.45
C LEU A 67 13.68 2.95 9.82
N PRO A 68 14.90 2.72 10.37
CA PRO A 68 15.88 1.86 9.71
C PRO A 68 15.40 0.43 9.41
N PRO A 69 14.75 -0.31 10.34
CA PRO A 69 14.27 -1.65 10.04
C PRO A 69 13.14 -1.63 9.00
N VAL A 70 12.28 -0.61 8.98
CA VAL A 70 11.23 -0.46 7.95
C VAL A 70 11.83 -0.25 6.56
N LEU A 71 12.83 0.64 6.43
CA LEU A 71 13.52 0.87 5.16
C LEU A 71 14.30 -0.36 4.67
N ALA A 72 14.93 -1.10 5.59
CA ALA A 72 15.60 -2.35 5.23
C ALA A 72 14.59 -3.35 4.65
N THR A 73 13.40 -3.44 5.22
CA THR A 73 12.34 -4.32 4.71
C THR A 73 11.81 -3.88 3.34
N VAL A 74 11.75 -2.58 3.04
CA VAL A 74 11.41 -2.08 1.71
C VAL A 74 12.37 -2.63 0.65
N LEU A 75 13.68 -2.61 0.94
CA LEU A 75 14.71 -3.15 0.04
C LEU A 75 14.62 -4.67 -0.09
N VAL A 76 14.50 -5.39 1.03
CA VAL A 76 14.37 -6.85 1.03
C VAL A 76 13.10 -7.30 0.30
N GLY A 77 12.01 -6.56 0.46
CA GLY A 77 10.75 -6.74 -0.26
C GLY A 77 10.92 -6.73 -1.78
N ALA A 78 11.85 -5.93 -2.31
CA ALA A 78 12.17 -5.95 -3.73
C ALA A 78 13.21 -7.02 -4.09
N ILE A 79 14.32 -7.08 -3.34
CA ILE A 79 15.48 -7.90 -3.69
C ILE A 79 15.18 -9.39 -3.60
N ALA A 80 14.57 -9.86 -2.51
CA ALA A 80 14.38 -11.30 -2.29
C ALA A 80 13.42 -11.90 -3.34
N PRO A 81 12.26 -11.30 -3.64
CA PRO A 81 11.38 -11.83 -4.69
C PRO A 81 11.95 -11.65 -6.11
N PHE A 82 12.66 -10.55 -6.37
CA PHE A 82 13.30 -10.31 -7.68
C PHE A 82 14.43 -11.32 -7.97
N GLY A 83 15.30 -11.56 -6.98
CA GLY A 83 16.44 -12.48 -7.11
C GLY A 83 16.05 -13.96 -7.14
N MET A 84 14.83 -14.31 -6.71
CA MET A 84 14.32 -15.69 -6.69
C MET A 84 13.28 -15.96 -7.78
N ALA A 85 13.10 -15.04 -8.73
CA ALA A 85 12.06 -15.12 -9.75
C ALA A 85 12.25 -16.29 -10.73
N ASP A 86 13.49 -16.70 -11.00
CA ASP A 86 13.80 -17.63 -12.10
C ASP A 86 13.42 -19.11 -11.83
N ASN A 87 13.02 -19.52 -10.61
CA ASN A 87 12.95 -20.95 -10.27
C ASN A 87 11.73 -21.41 -9.43
N THR A 88 10.50 -20.94 -9.70
CA THR A 88 9.30 -21.22 -8.85
C THR A 88 9.42 -20.75 -7.38
N ALA A 89 10.59 -20.24 -6.99
CA ALA A 89 10.96 -19.80 -5.66
C ALA A 89 10.57 -18.34 -5.37
N GLY A 90 9.86 -17.66 -6.28
CA GLY A 90 9.36 -16.30 -6.03
C GLY A 90 8.52 -16.21 -4.75
N VAL A 91 7.69 -17.22 -4.49
CA VAL A 91 6.92 -17.35 -3.24
C VAL A 91 7.82 -17.58 -2.02
N VAL A 92 8.95 -18.28 -2.18
CA VAL A 92 9.98 -18.41 -1.14
C VAL A 92 10.58 -17.04 -0.82
N GLY A 93 10.80 -16.21 -1.84
CA GLY A 93 11.20 -14.81 -1.68
C GLY A 93 10.23 -14.02 -0.79
N LEU A 94 8.91 -14.14 -0.98
CA LEU A 94 7.91 -13.54 -0.09
C LEU A 94 7.99 -14.09 1.34
N GLY A 95 8.19 -15.41 1.50
CA GLY A 95 8.40 -16.02 2.82
C GLY A 95 9.63 -15.44 3.54
N LEU A 96 10.73 -15.25 2.82
CA LEU A 96 11.94 -14.61 3.36
C LEU A 96 11.70 -13.17 3.77
N VAL A 97 10.86 -12.42 3.04
CA VAL A 97 10.50 -11.05 3.43
C VAL A 97 9.76 -11.03 4.77
N VAL A 98 8.83 -11.96 5.00
CA VAL A 98 8.12 -12.08 6.29
C VAL A 98 9.09 -12.42 7.41
N VAL A 99 9.94 -13.44 7.21
CA VAL A 99 10.94 -13.84 8.22
C VAL A 99 11.89 -12.69 8.53
N PHE A 100 12.41 -12.01 7.50
CA PHE A 100 13.28 -10.85 7.68
C PHE A 100 12.58 -9.72 8.42
N SER A 101 11.32 -9.42 8.09
CA SER A 101 10.53 -8.37 8.75
C SER A 101 10.43 -8.61 10.25
N LEU A 102 10.09 -9.85 10.65
CA LEU A 102 9.98 -10.21 12.07
C LEU A 102 11.36 -10.17 12.76
N MET A 103 12.38 -10.77 12.14
CA MET A 103 13.73 -10.80 12.71
C MET A 103 14.34 -9.41 12.84
N ALA A 104 14.15 -8.54 11.85
CA ALA A 104 14.62 -7.16 11.89
C ALA A 104 13.93 -6.38 13.00
N ALA A 105 12.61 -6.53 13.20
CA ALA A 105 11.90 -5.90 14.31
C ALA A 105 12.46 -6.30 15.67
N PHE A 106 12.62 -7.61 15.90
CA PHE A 106 13.12 -8.14 17.17
C PHE A 106 14.59 -7.78 17.41
N ALA A 107 15.44 -7.97 16.40
CA ALA A 107 16.86 -7.63 16.52
C ALA A 107 17.06 -6.14 16.82
N TRP A 108 16.28 -5.27 16.19
CA TRP A 108 16.33 -3.83 16.44
C TRP A 108 15.90 -3.49 17.87
N SER A 109 14.85 -4.13 18.39
CA SER A 109 14.39 -3.93 19.77
C SER A 109 15.41 -4.31 20.84
N VAL A 110 16.27 -5.29 20.55
CA VAL A 110 17.37 -5.67 21.45
C VAL A 110 18.45 -4.60 21.44
N ALA A 111 18.81 -4.12 20.24
CA ALA A 111 19.88 -3.17 20.01
C ALA A 111 19.56 -1.75 20.50
N VAL A 112 18.31 -1.27 20.32
CA VAL A 112 17.93 0.12 20.59
C VAL A 112 16.94 0.20 21.77
N PRO A 113 17.34 0.79 22.92
CA PRO A 113 16.50 0.84 24.12
C PRO A 113 15.11 1.44 23.92
N GLU A 114 15.00 2.46 23.06
CA GLU A 114 13.75 3.19 22.75
C GLU A 114 12.70 2.32 22.03
N SER A 115 13.11 1.15 21.51
CA SER A 115 12.25 0.21 20.78
C SER A 115 11.92 -1.06 21.56
N ARG A 116 12.25 -1.10 22.86
CA ARG A 116 11.96 -2.25 23.74
C ARG A 116 10.51 -2.37 24.16
N ASP A 117 9.72 -1.32 24.00
CA ASP A 117 8.29 -1.36 24.27
C ASP A 117 7.59 -2.33 23.31
N LEU A 118 6.80 -3.27 23.86
CA LEU A 118 6.07 -4.27 23.09
C LEU A 118 5.20 -3.63 22.00
N ARG A 119 4.59 -2.48 22.30
CA ARG A 119 3.80 -1.73 21.33
C ARG A 119 4.65 -1.28 20.13
N SER A 120 5.85 -0.79 20.38
CA SER A 120 6.80 -0.35 19.35
C SER A 120 7.26 -1.51 18.47
N VAL A 121 7.57 -2.65 19.08
CA VAL A 121 7.96 -3.87 18.36
C VAL A 121 6.83 -4.35 17.47
N ALA A 122 5.61 -4.44 18.01
CA ALA A 122 4.44 -4.92 17.29
C ALA A 122 4.07 -4.01 16.10
N THR A 123 4.03 -2.68 16.30
CA THR A 123 3.71 -1.74 15.21
C THR A 123 4.79 -1.72 14.13
N THR A 124 6.06 -1.77 14.51
CA THR A 124 7.19 -1.82 13.56
C THR A 124 7.17 -3.12 12.76
N ALA A 125 7.02 -4.27 13.42
CA ALA A 125 6.94 -5.58 12.75
C ALA A 125 5.75 -5.65 11.78
N LEU A 126 4.58 -5.15 12.18
CA LEU A 126 3.39 -5.14 11.35
C LEU A 126 3.57 -4.26 10.11
N ALA A 127 4.12 -3.05 10.27
CA ALA A 127 4.44 -2.15 9.17
C ALA A 127 5.48 -2.77 8.20
N GLN A 128 6.51 -3.42 8.74
CA GLN A 128 7.50 -4.14 7.95
C GLN A 128 6.88 -5.27 7.14
N VAL A 129 6.12 -6.16 7.77
CA VAL A 129 5.48 -7.28 7.07
C VAL A 129 4.62 -6.75 5.93
N ILE A 130 3.79 -5.74 6.18
CA ILE A 130 2.88 -5.18 5.17
C ILE A 130 3.63 -4.50 4.02
N VAL A 131 4.59 -3.62 4.30
CA VAL A 131 5.33 -2.93 3.22
C VAL A 131 6.23 -3.89 2.44
N GLY A 132 6.89 -4.81 3.13
CA GLY A 132 7.76 -5.80 2.52
C GLY A 132 6.98 -6.75 1.61
N THR A 133 5.89 -7.33 2.12
CA THR A 133 5.04 -8.23 1.32
C THR A 133 4.30 -7.48 0.23
N GLY A 134 3.92 -6.22 0.43
CA GLY A 134 3.33 -5.37 -0.59
C GLY A 134 4.26 -5.11 -1.77
N ILE A 135 5.50 -4.71 -1.48
CA ILE A 135 6.53 -4.53 -2.51
C ILE A 135 6.82 -5.86 -3.19
N GLY A 136 7.05 -6.92 -2.42
CA GLY A 136 7.37 -8.23 -2.96
C GLY A 136 6.27 -8.82 -3.84
N SER A 137 5.01 -8.62 -3.45
CA SER A 137 3.87 -9.06 -4.23
C SER A 137 3.79 -8.34 -5.58
N LEU A 138 3.99 -7.01 -5.60
CA LEU A 138 3.99 -6.26 -6.86
C LEU A 138 5.21 -6.57 -7.73
N VAL A 139 6.37 -6.84 -7.13
CA VAL A 139 7.55 -7.34 -7.87
C VAL A 139 7.22 -8.68 -8.54
N LEU A 140 6.70 -9.65 -7.80
CA LEU A 140 6.34 -10.95 -8.37
C LEU A 140 5.23 -10.86 -9.40
N ALA A 141 4.22 -10.02 -9.17
CA ALA A 141 3.18 -9.75 -10.15
C ALA A 141 3.79 -9.20 -11.44
N ARG A 142 4.75 -8.26 -11.35
CA ARG A 142 5.42 -7.67 -12.52
C ARG A 142 6.28 -8.67 -13.30
N LEU A 143 6.88 -9.62 -12.60
CA LEU A 143 7.74 -10.68 -13.17
C LEU A 143 6.94 -11.88 -13.70
N SER A 144 5.69 -12.03 -13.28
CA SER A 144 4.81 -13.11 -13.76
C SER A 144 4.40 -12.92 -15.23
N PRO A 145 3.89 -13.97 -15.90
CA PRO A 145 3.28 -13.85 -17.21
C PRO A 145 2.23 -12.73 -17.22
N ASP A 146 2.20 -11.92 -18.28
CA ASP A 146 1.35 -10.73 -18.38
C ASP A 146 1.54 -9.70 -17.25
N GLY A 147 2.74 -9.68 -16.65
CA GLY A 147 3.00 -8.89 -15.44
C GLY A 147 2.74 -7.39 -15.58
N ARG A 148 2.93 -6.82 -16.79
CA ARG A 148 2.54 -5.43 -17.07
C ARG A 148 1.04 -5.19 -16.94
N ALA A 149 0.23 -6.09 -17.49
CA ALA A 149 -1.23 -6.01 -17.43
C ALA A 149 -1.74 -6.22 -16.00
N ARG A 150 -1.16 -7.19 -15.27
CA ARG A 150 -1.52 -7.46 -13.87
C ARG A 150 -1.22 -6.27 -12.96
N VAL A 151 -0.02 -5.71 -13.05
CA VAL A 151 0.33 -4.49 -12.30
C VAL A 151 -0.50 -3.29 -12.78
N GLY A 152 -0.73 -3.16 -14.09
CA GLY A 152 -1.58 -2.12 -14.66
C GLY A 152 -3.00 -2.16 -14.08
N LEU A 153 -3.58 -3.35 -13.97
CA LEU A 153 -4.88 -3.57 -13.32
C LEU A 153 -4.86 -3.12 -11.86
N PHE A 154 -3.85 -3.52 -11.08
CA PHE A 154 -3.72 -3.09 -9.69
C PHE A 154 -3.68 -1.56 -9.57
N LEU A 155 -2.89 -0.90 -10.41
CA LEU A 155 -2.77 0.56 -10.43
C LEU A 155 -4.09 1.24 -10.82
N VAL A 156 -4.81 0.71 -11.83
CA VAL A 156 -6.14 1.21 -12.22
C VAL A 156 -7.12 1.08 -11.06
N VAL A 157 -7.18 -0.09 -10.41
CA VAL A 157 -8.05 -0.33 -9.26
C VAL A 157 -7.77 0.70 -8.16
N VAL A 158 -6.50 0.88 -7.78
CA VAL A 158 -6.11 1.84 -6.75
C VAL A 158 -6.53 3.26 -7.11
N VAL A 159 -6.21 3.72 -8.33
CA VAL A 159 -6.47 5.10 -8.77
C VAL A 159 -7.97 5.38 -8.88
N VAL A 160 -8.73 4.48 -9.50
CA VAL A 160 -10.18 4.64 -9.69
C VAL A 160 -10.91 4.58 -8.33
N SER A 161 -10.50 3.68 -7.43
CA SER A 161 -11.05 3.61 -6.08
C SER A 161 -10.76 4.86 -5.26
N ALA A 162 -9.53 5.38 -5.33
CA ALA A 162 -9.13 6.60 -4.65
C ALA A 162 -9.91 7.81 -5.19
N GLY A 163 -10.07 7.91 -6.51
CA GLY A 163 -10.87 8.95 -7.16
C GLY A 163 -12.35 8.89 -6.76
N ALA A 164 -12.96 7.71 -6.76
CA ALA A 164 -14.36 7.53 -6.36
C ALA A 164 -14.58 7.87 -4.88
N TRP A 165 -13.71 7.41 -3.98
CA TRP A 165 -13.74 7.76 -2.57
C TRP A 165 -13.64 9.28 -2.35
N TRP A 166 -12.70 9.92 -3.05
CA TRP A 166 -12.49 11.37 -2.98
C TRP A 166 -13.70 12.17 -3.49
N LEU A 167 -14.31 11.73 -4.60
CA LEU A 167 -15.50 12.35 -5.17
C LEU A 167 -16.71 12.22 -4.23
N ALA A 168 -16.92 11.03 -3.67
CA ALA A 168 -17.99 10.77 -2.71
C ALA A 168 -17.82 11.60 -1.42
N GLY A 169 -16.59 11.75 -0.93
CA GLY A 169 -16.30 12.57 0.26
C GLY A 169 -16.48 14.08 0.06
N ARG A 170 -16.35 14.58 -1.18
CA ARG A 170 -16.56 16.02 -1.50
C ARG A 170 -18.03 16.38 -1.72
N GLY A 171 -18.84 15.43 -2.17
CA GLY A 171 -20.19 15.70 -2.64
C GLY A 171 -21.24 15.72 -1.52
N ARG A 172 -21.52 16.88 -0.91
CA ARG A 172 -22.75 17.06 -0.06
C ARG A 172 -24.06 16.74 -0.80
N ARG A 173 -24.04 16.68 -2.15
CA ARG A 173 -25.20 16.41 -3.02
C ARG A 173 -25.29 14.97 -3.55
N LEU A 174 -24.26 14.13 -3.34
CA LEU A 174 -24.25 12.72 -3.72
C LEU A 174 -24.40 11.81 -2.49
N ALA A 175 -25.25 12.23 -1.53
CA ALA A 175 -25.51 11.53 -0.26
C ALA A 175 -26.15 10.13 -0.41
N VAL A 176 -26.16 9.57 -1.62
CA VAL A 176 -26.73 8.24 -1.92
C VAL A 176 -25.72 7.13 -1.59
N LEU A 177 -24.41 7.40 -1.62
CA LEU A 177 -23.37 6.42 -1.28
C LEU A 177 -22.34 6.97 -0.28
N ASP A 178 -22.07 6.18 0.75
CA ASP A 178 -20.94 6.38 1.65
C ASP A 178 -19.59 6.27 0.88
N PRO A 179 -18.56 7.09 1.20
CA PRO A 179 -17.29 7.07 0.49
C PRO A 179 -16.59 5.70 0.44
N PHE A 180 -16.73 4.86 1.47
CA PHE A 180 -16.16 3.51 1.46
C PHE A 180 -16.88 2.62 0.46
N ALA A 181 -18.21 2.68 0.43
CA ALA A 181 -19.00 1.94 -0.55
C ALA A 181 -18.66 2.40 -1.99
N ALA A 182 -18.53 3.70 -2.21
CA ALA A 182 -18.14 4.25 -3.51
C ALA A 182 -16.75 3.76 -3.94
N GLY A 183 -15.76 3.79 -3.04
CA GLY A 183 -14.42 3.28 -3.29
C GLY A 183 -14.40 1.77 -3.55
N ALA A 184 -15.17 0.97 -2.81
CA ALA A 184 -15.24 -0.48 -2.98
C ALA A 184 -15.87 -0.88 -4.33
N ILE A 185 -16.99 -0.25 -4.69
CA ILE A 185 -17.65 -0.49 -5.98
C ILE A 185 -16.70 -0.09 -7.12
N ALA A 186 -16.05 1.06 -7.00
CA ALA A 186 -15.06 1.52 -7.96
C ALA A 186 -13.85 0.58 -8.09
N ALA A 187 -13.42 -0.07 -6.99
CA ALA A 187 -12.36 -1.08 -7.02
C ALA A 187 -12.78 -2.30 -7.84
N VAL A 188 -13.99 -2.82 -7.60
CA VAL A 188 -14.53 -3.98 -8.31
C VAL A 188 -14.74 -3.64 -9.79
N LEU A 189 -15.40 -2.53 -10.11
CA LEU A 189 -15.62 -2.09 -11.48
C LEU A 189 -14.30 -1.78 -12.21
N GLY A 190 -13.34 -1.19 -11.50
CA GLY A 190 -11.99 -0.93 -12.01
C GLY A 190 -11.25 -2.22 -12.35
N ALA A 191 -11.37 -3.25 -11.52
CA ALA A 191 -10.78 -4.56 -11.78
C ALA A 191 -11.42 -5.24 -12.99
N LEU A 192 -12.75 -5.20 -13.11
CA LEU A 192 -13.47 -5.75 -14.27
C LEU A 192 -13.13 -5.00 -15.57
N GLY A 193 -13.12 -3.66 -15.51
CA GLY A 193 -12.80 -2.82 -16.67
C GLY A 193 -11.35 -2.98 -17.11
N ALA A 194 -10.41 -3.07 -16.16
CA ALA A 194 -9.01 -3.38 -16.43
C ALA A 194 -8.86 -4.79 -17.00
N ALA A 195 -9.53 -5.78 -16.43
CA ALA A 195 -9.48 -7.15 -16.93
C ALA A 195 -9.97 -7.21 -18.38
N TRP A 196 -11.08 -6.55 -18.69
CA TRP A 196 -11.59 -6.44 -20.06
C TRP A 196 -10.61 -5.70 -21.00
N LEU A 197 -10.01 -4.59 -20.54
CA LEU A 197 -9.06 -3.80 -21.34
C LEU A 197 -7.79 -4.59 -21.73
N TRP A 198 -7.34 -5.48 -20.86
CA TRP A 198 -6.14 -6.28 -21.04
C TRP A 198 -6.43 -7.75 -21.41
N ASP A 199 -7.64 -8.07 -21.86
CA ASP A 199 -8.07 -9.42 -22.26
C ASP A 199 -7.82 -10.51 -21.19
N LEU A 200 -7.95 -10.13 -19.92
CA LEU A 200 -7.83 -11.02 -18.76
C LEU A 200 -9.18 -11.66 -18.40
N GLY A 201 -9.16 -12.81 -17.73
CA GLY A 201 -10.37 -13.53 -17.33
C GLY A 201 -11.26 -12.72 -16.36
N ILE A 202 -12.44 -12.30 -16.80
CA ILE A 202 -13.35 -11.44 -16.02
C ILE A 202 -13.70 -12.05 -14.65
N LEU A 203 -14.02 -13.34 -14.60
CA LEU A 203 -14.47 -14.01 -13.37
C LEU A 203 -13.37 -14.07 -12.28
N PRO A 204 -12.13 -14.54 -12.55
CA PRO A 204 -11.02 -14.42 -11.60
C PRO A 204 -10.79 -13.01 -11.08
N PHE A 205 -10.81 -12.02 -11.98
CA PHE A 205 -10.52 -10.63 -11.61
C PHE A 205 -11.67 -9.93 -10.87
N LEU A 206 -12.90 -10.47 -10.91
CA LEU A 206 -13.97 -10.10 -9.99
C LEU A 206 -13.55 -10.37 -8.53
N PHE A 207 -13.04 -11.58 -8.26
CA PHE A 207 -12.57 -11.95 -6.92
C PHE A 207 -11.37 -11.12 -6.48
N VAL A 208 -10.42 -10.89 -7.38
CA VAL A 208 -9.29 -9.98 -7.13
C VAL A 208 -9.79 -8.58 -6.77
N GLY A 209 -10.76 -8.04 -7.53
CA GLY A 209 -11.37 -6.74 -7.25
C GLY A 209 -12.02 -6.64 -5.88
N VAL A 210 -12.74 -7.70 -5.45
CA VAL A 210 -13.36 -7.76 -4.12
C VAL A 210 -12.30 -7.78 -3.01
N VAL A 211 -11.25 -8.60 -3.15
CA VAL A 211 -10.17 -8.68 -2.16
C VAL A 211 -9.41 -7.35 -2.07
N LEU A 212 -9.12 -6.72 -3.22
CA LEU A 212 -8.50 -5.40 -3.26
C LEU A 212 -9.39 -4.33 -2.62
N ALA A 213 -10.71 -4.35 -2.86
CA ALA A 213 -11.65 -3.44 -2.21
C ALA A 213 -11.57 -3.54 -0.68
N LEU A 214 -11.62 -4.76 -0.15
CA LEU A 214 -11.52 -5.03 1.29
C LEU A 214 -10.17 -4.57 1.85
N ALA A 215 -9.07 -4.88 1.16
CA ALA A 215 -7.73 -4.49 1.59
C ALA A 215 -7.52 -2.97 1.55
N LEU A 216 -8.08 -2.27 0.55
CA LEU A 216 -8.04 -0.81 0.48
C LEU A 216 -8.80 -0.15 1.64
N ILE A 217 -9.91 -0.73 2.09
CA ILE A 217 -10.67 -0.25 3.25
C ILE A 217 -9.89 -0.57 4.54
N ALA A 218 -9.52 -1.82 4.73
CA ALA A 218 -8.79 -2.29 5.91
C ALA A 218 -7.46 -1.54 6.09
N GLY A 219 -6.74 -1.25 5.01
CA GLY A 219 -5.46 -0.58 5.04
C GLY A 219 -5.55 0.88 5.52
N ARG A 220 -6.70 1.54 5.35
CA ARG A 220 -6.94 2.87 5.96
C ARG A 220 -7.04 2.79 7.48
N GLY A 221 -7.81 1.83 7.99
CA GLY A 221 -7.94 1.60 9.43
C GLY A 221 -6.61 1.16 10.07
N PHE A 222 -5.88 0.30 9.38
CA PHE A 222 -4.51 -0.09 9.74
C PHE A 222 -3.57 1.12 9.78
N GLY A 223 -3.56 1.95 8.74
CA GLY A 223 -2.74 3.16 8.66
C GLY A 223 -3.00 4.12 9.81
N ALA A 224 -4.28 4.36 10.12
CA ALA A 224 -4.68 5.17 11.28
C ALA A 224 -4.15 4.58 12.60
N MET A 225 -4.33 3.27 12.82
CA MET A 225 -3.86 2.58 14.03
C MET A 225 -2.34 2.67 14.17
N VAL A 226 -1.59 2.52 13.08
CA VAL A 226 -0.13 2.59 13.13
C VAL A 226 0.37 4.02 13.37
N ARG A 227 -0.29 5.01 12.76
CA ARG A 227 0.11 6.43 12.86
C ARG A 227 -0.28 7.07 14.19
N THR A 228 -1.40 6.68 14.77
CA THR A 228 -1.98 7.36 15.95
C THR A 228 -2.18 6.46 17.15
N GLY A 229 -2.17 5.14 16.96
CA GLY A 229 -2.54 4.18 17.99
C GLY A 229 -4.03 3.90 18.11
N GLU A 230 -4.86 4.61 17.34
CA GLU A 230 -6.31 4.53 17.37
C GLU A 230 -6.86 4.29 15.97
N VAL A 231 -8.05 3.69 15.88
CA VAL A 231 -8.69 3.39 14.60
C VAL A 231 -9.58 4.56 14.20
N TYR A 232 -9.13 5.31 13.20
CA TYR A 232 -9.93 6.34 12.53
C TYR A 232 -10.32 5.86 11.13
N LEU A 233 -11.62 5.87 10.85
CA LEU A 233 -12.16 5.53 9.53
C LEU A 233 -12.52 6.80 8.75
N VAL A 234 -13.10 7.79 9.43
CA VAL A 234 -13.62 9.01 8.78
C VAL A 234 -12.61 10.15 8.80
N ASP A 235 -11.86 10.27 9.90
CA ASP A 235 -10.86 11.33 10.07
C ASP A 235 -9.52 10.93 9.44
N GLN A 236 -8.84 11.91 8.85
CA GLN A 236 -7.57 11.68 8.20
C GLN A 236 -6.44 11.67 9.25
N PRO A 237 -5.72 10.55 9.43
CA PRO A 237 -4.59 10.50 10.35
C PRO A 237 -3.46 11.46 9.89
N PRO A 238 -2.48 11.78 10.75
CA PRO A 238 -1.35 12.63 10.38
C PRO A 238 -0.48 11.97 9.29
N GLY A 239 0.04 12.78 8.37
CA GLY A 239 0.93 12.37 7.28
C GLY A 239 0.43 12.75 5.89
N MET A 240 1.37 12.99 4.98
CA MET A 240 1.10 13.36 3.59
C MET A 240 0.73 12.14 2.73
N LEU A 241 1.22 10.96 3.09
CA LEU A 241 1.03 9.72 2.33
C LEU A 241 0.04 8.76 2.96
N THR A 242 -0.81 9.23 3.86
CA THR A 242 -1.94 8.45 4.41
C THR A 242 -2.84 7.81 3.35
N PRO A 243 -3.05 8.41 2.14
CA PRO A 243 -3.82 7.73 1.11
C PRO A 243 -3.16 6.46 0.54
N LEU A 244 -1.87 6.23 0.80
CA LEU A 244 -1.14 5.02 0.38
C LEU A 244 -1.24 3.86 1.38
N ASP A 245 -1.76 4.07 2.59
CA ASP A 245 -1.88 3.02 3.62
C ASP A 245 -2.80 1.87 3.13
N GLY A 246 -3.91 2.21 2.47
CA GLY A 246 -4.81 1.27 1.77
C GLY A 246 -4.11 0.50 0.64
N PRO A 247 -3.56 1.20 -0.37
CA PRO A 247 -2.83 0.60 -1.49
C PRO A 247 -1.69 -0.33 -1.08
N ILE A 248 -0.94 -0.02 -0.02
CA ILE A 248 0.17 -0.88 0.41
C ILE A 248 -0.36 -2.19 1.02
N LEU A 249 -1.43 -2.15 1.81
CA LEU A 249 -2.07 -3.38 2.28
C LEU A 249 -2.69 -4.17 1.12
N ALA A 250 -3.30 -3.48 0.16
CA ALA A 250 -3.84 -4.10 -1.04
C ALA A 250 -2.75 -4.77 -1.89
N ALA A 251 -1.58 -4.14 -2.00
CA ALA A 251 -0.41 -4.71 -2.66
C ALA A 251 0.03 -6.02 -1.99
N ALA A 252 0.03 -6.07 -0.65
CA ALA A 252 0.43 -7.26 0.11
C ALA A 252 -0.46 -8.48 -0.17
N ALA A 253 -1.75 -8.24 -0.45
CA ALA A 253 -2.70 -9.29 -0.80
C ALA A 253 -2.68 -9.66 -2.30
N PHE A 254 -2.16 -8.79 -3.17
CA PHE A 254 -2.39 -8.85 -4.61
C PHE A 254 -1.80 -10.10 -5.28
N TYR A 255 -0.52 -10.40 -5.07
CA TYR A 255 0.07 -11.59 -5.69
C TYR A 255 -0.44 -12.91 -5.08
N PRO A 256 -0.58 -13.03 -3.74
CA PRO A 256 -1.23 -14.19 -3.15
C PRO A 256 -2.62 -14.48 -3.72
N ILE A 257 -3.47 -13.46 -3.91
CA ILE A 257 -4.80 -13.70 -4.47
C ILE A 257 -4.73 -14.11 -5.95
N LEU A 258 -3.82 -13.52 -6.74
CA LEU A 258 -3.62 -13.94 -8.13
C LEU A 258 -3.29 -15.43 -8.23
N GLN A 259 -2.41 -15.94 -7.38
CA GLN A 259 -2.04 -17.37 -7.35
C GLN A 259 -3.20 -18.31 -6.99
N LEU A 260 -4.22 -17.81 -6.29
CA LEU A 260 -5.37 -18.62 -5.88
C LEU A 260 -6.46 -18.70 -6.95
N VAL A 261 -6.56 -17.69 -7.82
CA VAL A 261 -7.72 -17.52 -8.71
C VAL A 261 -7.39 -17.46 -10.20
N VAL A 262 -6.11 -17.29 -10.57
CA VAL A 262 -5.61 -17.20 -11.95
C VAL A 262 -4.58 -18.29 -12.21
#